data_AF-A0A8E1WDG0-F1
#
_entry.id   AF-A0A8E1WDG0-F1
#
_cell.length_a   1.000
_cell.length_b   1.000
_cell.length_c   1.000
_cell.angle_alpha   90.00
_cell.angle_beta   90.00
_cell.angle_gamma   90.00
#
_symmetry.space_group_name_H-M   'P 1'
#
loop_
_entity.id
_entity.type
_entity.pdbx_description
1 polymer ?
#
loop_
_entity_poly.entity_id
_entity_poly.type
_entity_poly.pdbx_seq_one_letter_code
_entity_poly.pdbx_strand_id
1 'polypeptide(L)' 'MDGKQINLISLAPGAVVRVNGDAWMRVTENPGDGLWIFGIAVDGHGETIPGAREENLCVVDILEVLPESQMTNVRGS' A
#
# COMPACT_ATOMS: atom_id res chain seq x y z
N MET A 1 -19.51 -8.12 10.42
CA MET A 1 -18.51 -7.40 9.61
C MET A 1 -17.22 -8.14 9.84
N ASP A 2 -16.81 -8.90 8.84
CA ASP A 2 -15.65 -9.78 8.94
C ASP A 2 -14.42 -8.89 8.85
N GLY A 3 -13.97 -8.41 10.01
CA GLY A 3 -12.77 -7.59 10.13
C GLY A 3 -11.58 -8.44 9.73
N LYS A 4 -11.26 -8.44 8.43
CA LYS A 4 -10.07 -9.10 7.90
C LYS A 4 -8.88 -8.50 8.65
N GLN A 5 -8.31 -9.28 9.56
CA GLN A 5 -7.14 -8.86 10.29
C GLN A 5 -5.99 -8.77 9.29
N ILE A 6 -5.50 -7.56 9.05
CA ILE A 6 -4.37 -7.32 8.16
C ILE A 6 -3.10 -7.51 8.99
N ASN A 7 -2.23 -8.41 8.58
CA ASN A 7 -0.91 -8.51 9.18
C ASN A 7 0.02 -7.44 8.58
N LEU A 8 0.01 -6.26 9.20
CA LEU A 8 0.80 -5.11 8.76
C LEU A 8 2.31 -5.29 8.97
N ILE A 9 2.72 -6.16 9.90
CA ILE A 9 4.13 -6.46 10.17
C ILE A 9 4.75 -7.27 9.02
N SER A 10 3.96 -8.09 8.33
CA SER A 10 4.42 -8.92 7.22
C SER A 10 4.14 -8.33 5.83
N LEU A 11 3.80 -7.03 5.74
CA LEU A 11 3.51 -6.40 4.46
C LEU A 11 4.78 -6.30 3.63
N ALA A 12 4.79 -6.94 2.46
CA ALA A 12 5.94 -6.95 1.56
C ALA A 12 6.01 -5.68 0.71
N PRO A 13 7.21 -5.21 0.33
CA PRO A 13 7.37 -4.24 -0.75
C PRO A 13 6.63 -4.66 -2.01
N GLY A 14 5.95 -3.71 -2.65
CA GLY A 14 5.09 -3.92 -3.82
C GLY A 14 3.61 -4.07 -3.49
N ALA A 15 3.25 -4.43 -2.25
CA ALA A 15 1.85 -4.42 -1.83
C ALA A 15 1.26 -3.00 -1.93
N VAL A 16 -0.01 -2.91 -2.32
CA VAL A 16 -0.75 -1.65 -2.39
C VAL A 16 -1.74 -1.59 -1.23
N VAL A 17 -1.71 -0.51 -0.47
CA VAL A 17 -2.56 -0.29 0.70
C VAL A 17 -3.38 0.97 0.54
N ARG A 18 -4.63 0.93 1.02
CA ARG A 18 -5.44 2.15 1.19
C ARG A 18 -5.11 2.75 2.53
N VAL A 19 -4.81 4.04 2.55
CA VAL A 19 -4.59 4.81 3.78
C VAL A 19 -5.75 5.76 4.04
N ASN A 20 -5.82 6.27 5.27
CA ASN A 20 -6.75 7.34 5.65
C ASN A 20 -6.73 8.50 4.63
N GLY A 21 -7.90 8.99 4.25
CA GLY A 21 -8.04 9.99 3.18
C GLY A 21 -8.25 9.41 1.77
N ASP A 22 -8.56 8.11 1.68
CA ASP A 22 -8.87 7.39 0.44
C ASP A 22 -7.75 7.39 -0.62
N ALA A 23 -6.51 7.57 -0.17
CA ALA A 23 -5.32 7.45 -1.02
C ALA A 23 -4.81 6.01 -1.06
N TRP A 24 -4.22 5.63 -2.20
CA TRP A 24 -3.53 4.35 -2.37
C TRP A 24 -2.02 4.56 -2.35
N MET A 25 -1.33 3.70 -1.62
CA MET A 25 0.13 3.73 -1.46
C MET A 25 0.71 2.37 -1.78
N ARG A 26 1.74 2.32 -2.62
CA ARG A 26 2.57 1.12 -2.80
C ARG A 26 3.67 1.11 -1.76
N VAL A 27 3.76 0.03 -1.00
CA VAL A 27 4.82 -0.18 -0.01
C VAL A 27 6.15 -0.32 -0.73
N THR A 28 7.12 0.49 -0.33
CA THR A 28 8.51 0.42 -0.82
C THR A 28 9.40 -0.27 0.20
N GLU A 29 9.14 -0.07 1.49
CA GLU A 29 9.87 -0.70 2.59
C GLU A 29 8.95 -0.93 3.80
N ASN A 30 9.14 -2.05 4.49
CA ASN A 30 8.53 -2.35 5.79
C ASN A 30 9.62 -2.81 6.77
N PRO A 31 10.03 -1.97 7.73
CA PRO A 31 11.02 -2.33 8.75
C PRO A 31 10.60 -3.47 9.67
N GLY A 32 9.29 -3.80 9.71
CA GLY A 32 8.75 -4.82 10.61
C GLY A 32 8.68 -4.39 12.07
N ASP A 33 8.78 -3.09 12.37
CA ASP A 33 8.70 -2.53 13.72
C ASP A 33 7.26 -2.43 14.26
N GLY A 34 6.26 -2.58 13.37
CA GLY A 34 4.85 -2.48 13.70
C GLY A 34 4.36 -1.05 13.94
N LEU A 35 5.10 -0.04 13.51
CA LEU A 35 4.76 1.38 13.68
C LEU A 35 4.70 2.12 12.34
N TRP A 36 5.72 1.96 11.49
CA TRP A 36 5.84 2.72 10.25
C TRP A 36 6.23 1.83 9.07
N ILE A 37 5.76 2.21 7.90
CA ILE A 37 6.25 1.69 6.62
C ILE A 37 6.55 2.87 5.69
N PHE A 38 7.28 2.60 4.60
CA PHE A 38 7.54 3.56 3.55
C PHE A 38 6.71 3.21 2.32
N GLY A 39 6.19 4.22 1.64
CA GLY A 39 5.44 4.00 0.41
C GLY A 39 5.39 5.21 -0.50
N ILE A 40 4.93 4.96 -1.72
CA ILE A 40 4.74 5.96 -2.77
C ILE A 40 3.28 5.94 -3.22
N ALA A 41 2.72 7.12 -3.45
CA ALA A 41 1.35 7.26 -3.92
C ALA A 41 1.15 6.62 -5.30
N VAL A 42 0.09 5.82 -5.41
CA VAL A 42 -0.34 5.16 -6.65
C VAL A 42 -1.79 5.52 -6.97
N ASP A 43 -2.19 5.36 -8.23
CA ASP A 43 -3.59 5.43 -8.61
C ASP A 43 -4.36 4.17 -8.19
N GLY A 44 -5.67 4.15 -8.42
CA GLY A 44 -6.52 2.99 -8.12
C GLY A 44 -6.21 1.72 -8.94
N HIS A 45 -5.23 1.80 -9.84
CA HIS A 45 -4.75 0.72 -10.69
C HIS A 45 -3.40 0.16 -10.21
N GLY A 46 -2.73 0.83 -9.26
CA GLY A 46 -1.43 0.45 -8.69
C GLY A 46 -0.23 1.17 -9.33
N GLU A 47 -0.46 2.05 -10.30
CA GLU A 47 0.58 2.80 -11.02
C GLU A 47 1.03 4.02 -10.22
N THR A 48 2.34 4.31 -10.19
CA THR A 48 2.87 5.47 -9.46
C THR A 48 2.32 6.78 -10.03
N ILE A 49 1.74 7.62 -9.17
CA ILE A 49 1.28 8.95 -9.58
C ILE A 49 2.50 9.81 -9.96
N PRO A 50 2.49 10.51 -11.12
CA PRO A 50 3.62 11.36 -11.52
C PRO A 50 3.97 12.41 -10.46
N GLY A 51 5.25 12.48 -10.08
CA GLY A 51 5.75 13.41 -9.07
C GLY A 51 5.54 12.95 -7.62
N ALA A 52 4.92 11.79 -7.39
CA ALA A 52 4.85 11.19 -6.07
C ALA A 52 6.25 10.95 -5.50
N ARG A 53 6.40 11.21 -4.20
CA ARG A 53 7.62 10.96 -3.45
C ARG A 53 7.36 9.88 -2.42
N GLU A 54 8.44 9.29 -1.93
CA GLU A 54 8.35 8.36 -0.82
C GLU A 54 7.99 9.10 0.46
N GLU A 55 7.06 8.51 1.22
CA GLU A 55 6.54 9.05 2.47
C GLU A 55 6.47 7.95 3.53
N ASN A 56 6.56 8.38 4.79
CA ASN A 56 6.36 7.51 5.95
C ASN A 56 4.87 7.39 6.22
N LEU A 57 4.39 6.16 6.38
CA LEU A 57 2.99 5.85 6.65
C LEU A 57 2.88 5.19 8.02
N CYS A 58 2.01 5.73 8.87
CA CYS A 58 1.72 5.09 10.15
C CYS A 58 0.86 3.85 9.88
N VAL A 59 1.21 2.72 10.47
CA VAL A 59 0.45 1.47 10.25
C VAL A 59 -1.02 1.60 10.68
N VAL A 60 -1.33 2.48 11.64
CA VAL A 60 -2.70 2.73 12.10
C VAL A 60 -3.55 3.48 11.08
N ASP A 61 -2.93 4.12 10.09
CA ASP A 61 -3.63 4.80 9.00
C ASP A 61 -3.98 3.86 7.85
N ILE A 62 -3.53 2.60 7.88
CA ILE A 62 -3.79 1.61 6.85
C ILE A 62 -5.17 0.98 7.07
N LEU A 63 -6.05 1.15 6.09
CA LEU A 63 -7.43 0.68 6.13
C LEU A 63 -7.59 -0.69 5.49
N GLU A 64 -6.92 -0.92 4.36
CA GLU A 64 -7.01 -2.18 3.61
C GLU A 64 -5.76 -2.43 2.74
N VAL A 65 -5.56 -3.69 2.37
CA VAL A 65 -4.55 -4.10 1.39
C VAL A 65 -5.29 -4.52 0.12
N LEU A 66 -4.93 -3.90 -1.00
CA LEU A 66 -5.42 -4.27 -2.32
C LEU A 66 -4.88 -5.66 -2.68
N PRO A 67 -5.74 -6.64 -3.02
CA PRO A 67 -5.27 -7.92 -3.52
C PRO A 67 -4.51 -7.73 -4.84
N GLU A 68 -3.42 -8.48 -5.05
CA GLU A 68 -2.67 -8.45 -6.32
C GLU A 68 -3.55 -8.70 -7.55
N SER A 69 -4.63 -9.49 -7.40
CA SER A 69 -5.59 -9.76 -8.48
C SER A 69 -6.43 -8.56 -8.91
N GLN A 70 -6.48 -7.51 -8.10
CA GLN A 70 -7.16 -6.24 -8.40
C GLN A 70 -6.19 -5.18 -8.96
N MET A 71 -4.87 -5.41 -8.86
CA MET A 71 -3.87 -4.55 -9.48
C MET A 71 -3.84 -4.85 -10.98
N THR A 72 -4.08 -3.85 -11.82
CA THR A 72 -4.00 -4.02 -13.27
C THR A 72 -2.53 -4.21 -13.66
N ASN A 73 -2.19 -5.44 -14.04
CA ASN A 73 -0.87 -5.77 -14.55
C ASN A 73 -0.71 -5.14 -15.96
N VAL A 74 -0.24 -3.89 -16.05
CA VAL A 74 0.07 -3.26 -17.36
C VAL A 74 1.29 -3.90 -18.06
N ARG A 75 1.86 -4.98 -17.50
CA ARG A 75 2.81 -5.85 -18.21
C ARG A 75 2.08 -6.84 -19.10
N GLY A 76 1.60 -6.35 -20.23
CA GLY A 76 1.01 -7.14 -21.31
C GLY A 76 0.91 -6.33 -22.59
N SER A 77 2.06 -6.00 -23.18
CA SER A 77 2.20 -5.54 -24.57
C SER A 77 3.25 -6.40 -25.26
#